data_AF-A0A3D1ZP19-F1
#
_entry.id   AF-A0A3D1ZP19-F1
#
_cell.length_a   1.000
_cell.length_b   1.000
_cell.length_c   1.000
_cell.angle_alpha   90.00
_cell.angle_beta   90.00
_cell.angle_gamma   90.00
#
_symmetry.space_group_name_H-M   'P 1'
#
loop_
_entity.id
_entity.type
_entity.pdbx_description
1 polymer ?
#
loop_
_entity_poly.entity_id
_entity_poly.type
_entity_poly.pdbx_seq_one_letter_code
_entity_poly.pdbx_strand_id
1 'polypeptide(L)'
;MNKMRKQQGGFTLLELLIVVSILVMVGGTLLQTFGNNEENAAQGTATNSIARLNAATALYGALNSEAPIPNGLESLACAPSANAADLSGVTVNNAASANGTVAATSTEAYKLGGESNLVGGGGLGLKLAAKFDLAQVDVSALSDSGVTTIRYAETDACDGATATDPVDMAATAGYAASIEGTLGDVNIPNHIFEEPRSGSGRNRGRGFAATVGSTMPLMVWNRGTGGYNNVKVGGQATDVLVGLGIGDAST
;
A
#
# COMPACT_ATOMS: atom_id res chain seq x y z
N MET A 1 -42.13 -65.12 -8.24
CA MET A 1 -41.21 -64.01 -8.52
C MET A 1 -41.49 -63.50 -9.92
N ASN A 2 -41.99 -62.27 -10.07
CA ASN A 2 -41.91 -61.54 -11.34
C ASN A 2 -41.60 -60.07 -11.04
N LYS A 3 -40.44 -59.63 -11.53
CA LYS A 3 -39.80 -58.35 -11.26
C LYS A 3 -40.53 -57.26 -12.04
N MET A 4 -41.12 -56.27 -11.36
CA MET A 4 -41.63 -55.06 -12.01
C MET A 4 -40.43 -54.25 -12.57
N ARG A 5 -40.24 -54.29 -13.90
CA ARG A 5 -39.32 -53.38 -14.58
C ARG A 5 -40.01 -52.02 -14.72
N LYS A 6 -39.55 -51.04 -13.93
CA LYS A 6 -39.93 -49.63 -14.05
C LYS A 6 -39.39 -49.11 -15.41
N GLN A 7 -40.27 -48.78 -16.34
CA GLN A 7 -39.88 -48.14 -17.60
C GLN A 7 -39.35 -46.74 -17.28
N GLN A 8 -38.07 -46.51 -17.52
CA GLN A 8 -37.49 -45.16 -17.51
C GLN A 8 -37.98 -44.47 -18.79
N GLY A 9 -38.83 -43.45 -18.65
CA GLY A 9 -39.20 -42.60 -19.77
C GLY A 9 -37.94 -41.97 -20.34
N GLY A 10 -37.62 -42.29 -21.60
CA GLY A 10 -36.48 -41.71 -22.29
C GLY A 10 -36.68 -40.21 -22.42
N PHE A 11 -35.70 -39.43 -21.98
CA PHE A 11 -35.71 -37.97 -22.07
C PHE A 11 -35.83 -37.55 -23.55
N THR A 12 -36.80 -36.71 -23.88
CA THR A 12 -36.97 -36.27 -25.26
C THR A 12 -35.92 -35.22 -25.63
N LEU A 13 -35.47 -35.22 -26.88
CA LEU A 13 -34.49 -34.24 -27.37
C LEU A 13 -35.05 -32.80 -27.28
N LEU A 14 -36.37 -32.66 -27.39
CA LEU A 14 -37.09 -31.41 -27.24
C LEU A 14 -37.01 -30.87 -25.79
N GLU A 15 -37.19 -31.72 -24.78
CA GLU A 15 -37.06 -31.33 -23.36
C GLU A 15 -35.64 -30.83 -23.05
N LEU A 16 -34.62 -31.53 -23.55
CA LEU A 16 -33.24 -31.10 -23.36
C LEU A 16 -33.00 -29.70 -23.95
N LEU A 17 -33.54 -29.42 -25.13
CA LEU A 17 -33.38 -28.15 -25.83
C LEU A 17 -34.09 -27.01 -25.07
N ILE A 18 -35.29 -27.27 -24.52
CA ILE A 18 -36.02 -26.31 -23.69
C ILE A 18 -35.25 -26.00 -22.39
N VAL A 19 -34.69 -27.02 -21.72
CA VAL A 19 -33.93 -26.80 -20.49
C VAL A 19 -32.67 -25.98 -20.75
N VAL A 20 -31.92 -26.29 -21.81
CA VAL A 20 -30.71 -25.53 -22.17
C VAL A 20 -31.05 -24.09 -22.53
N SER A 21 -32.14 -23.85 -23.26
CA SER A 21 -32.56 -22.48 -23.62
C SER A 21 -32.98 -21.66 -22.39
N ILE A 22 -33.69 -22.26 -21.42
CA ILE A 22 -33.99 -21.60 -20.14
C ILE A 22 -32.70 -21.33 -19.35
N LEU A 23 -31.77 -22.29 -19.29
CA LEU A 23 -30.49 -22.13 -18.59
C LEU A 23 -29.63 -21.01 -19.18
N VAL A 24 -29.59 -20.86 -20.51
CA VAL A 24 -28.87 -19.76 -21.17
C VAL A 24 -29.54 -18.42 -20.87
N MET A 25 -30.87 -18.35 -20.91
CA MET A 25 -31.62 -17.12 -20.63
C MET A 25 -31.44 -16.65 -19.18
N VAL A 26 -31.50 -17.57 -18.21
CA VAL A 26 -31.29 -17.26 -16.78
C VAL A 26 -29.81 -17.04 -16.48
N GLY A 27 -28.91 -17.80 -17.08
CA GLY A 27 -27.46 -17.65 -16.90
C GLY A 27 -26.95 -16.28 -17.33
N GLY A 28 -27.51 -15.72 -18.43
CA GLY A 28 -27.13 -14.40 -18.93
C GLY A 28 -27.43 -13.25 -17.96
N THR A 29 -28.53 -13.30 -17.21
CA THR A 29 -28.91 -12.24 -16.25
C THR A 29 -28.20 -12.39 -14.90
N LEU A 30 -27.94 -13.62 -14.46
CA LEU A 30 -27.22 -13.90 -13.23
C LEU A 30 -25.76 -13.42 -13.29
N LEU A 31 -25.06 -13.63 -14.41
CA LEU A 31 -23.65 -13.22 -14.55
C LEU A 31 -23.44 -11.70 -14.41
N GLN A 32 -24.36 -10.89 -14.94
CA GLN A 32 -24.29 -9.43 -14.80
C GLN A 32 -24.54 -8.96 -13.36
N THR A 33 -25.36 -9.70 -12.61
CA THR A 33 -25.68 -9.37 -11.22
C THR A 33 -24.53 -9.75 -10.29
N PHE A 34 -23.92 -10.94 -10.49
CA PHE A 34 -22.82 -11.41 -9.65
C PHE A 34 -21.52 -10.63 -9.85
N GLY A 35 -21.18 -10.23 -11.07
CA GLY A 35 -19.97 -9.42 -11.33
C GLY A 35 -19.99 -8.05 -10.64
N ASN A 36 -21.15 -7.40 -10.60
CA ASN A 36 -21.30 -6.10 -9.93
C ASN A 36 -21.35 -6.25 -8.39
N ASN A 37 -21.80 -7.38 -7.86
CA ASN A 37 -21.90 -7.61 -6.42
C ASN A 37 -20.53 -7.73 -5.75
N GLU A 38 -19.54 -8.30 -6.43
CA GLU A 38 -18.16 -8.39 -5.90
C GLU A 38 -17.53 -7.00 -5.78
N GLU A 39 -17.64 -6.18 -6.83
CA GLU A 39 -17.12 -4.81 -6.81
C GLU A 39 -17.88 -3.94 -5.79
N ASN A 40 -19.20 -4.06 -5.70
CA ASN A 40 -20.00 -3.37 -4.68
C ASN A 40 -19.65 -3.81 -3.26
N ALA A 41 -19.36 -5.09 -3.03
CA ALA A 41 -18.93 -5.60 -1.73
C ALA A 41 -17.52 -5.11 -1.37
N ALA A 42 -16.61 -5.06 -2.35
CA ALA A 42 -15.27 -4.49 -2.18
C ALA A 42 -15.35 -2.99 -1.83
N GLN A 43 -16.17 -2.22 -2.55
CA GLN A 43 -16.44 -0.81 -2.26
C GLN A 43 -17.10 -0.61 -0.89
N GLY A 44 -18.06 -1.46 -0.52
CA GLY A 44 -18.70 -1.42 0.79
C GLY A 44 -17.71 -1.70 1.93
N THR A 45 -16.82 -2.67 1.74
CA THR A 45 -15.75 -3.00 2.70
C THR A 45 -14.76 -1.86 2.82
N ALA A 46 -14.32 -1.28 1.70
CA ALA A 46 -13.41 -0.12 1.69
C ALA A 46 -14.04 1.09 2.41
N THR A 47 -15.31 1.39 2.13
CA THR A 47 -16.05 2.49 2.77
C THR A 47 -16.16 2.27 4.28
N ASN A 48 -16.46 1.04 4.71
CA ASN A 48 -16.54 0.69 6.13
C ASN A 48 -15.17 0.80 6.82
N SER A 49 -14.09 0.37 6.15
CA SER A 49 -12.73 0.53 6.67
C SER A 49 -12.33 2.00 6.79
N ILE A 50 -12.63 2.84 5.81
CA ILE A 50 -12.38 4.30 5.89
C ILE A 50 -13.14 4.92 7.06
N ALA A 51 -14.42 4.60 7.22
CA ALA A 51 -15.21 5.12 8.33
C ALA A 51 -14.65 4.70 9.70
N ARG A 52 -14.15 3.46 9.82
CA ARG A 52 -13.49 2.96 11.02
C ARG A 52 -12.17 3.68 11.30
N LEU A 53 -11.34 3.90 10.28
CA LEU A 53 -10.09 4.64 10.41
C LEU A 53 -10.35 6.08 10.84
N ASN A 54 -11.32 6.77 10.23
CA ASN A 54 -11.69 8.13 10.62
C ASN A 54 -12.14 8.20 12.09
N ALA A 55 -12.98 7.24 12.53
CA ALA A 55 -13.42 7.19 13.92
C ALA A 55 -12.26 6.90 14.89
N ALA A 56 -11.34 6.00 14.51
CA ALA A 56 -10.17 5.66 15.32
C ALA A 56 -9.22 6.85 15.46
N THR A 57 -8.89 7.55 14.37
CA THR A 57 -8.04 8.75 14.40
C THR A 57 -8.69 9.88 15.19
N ALA A 58 -10.01 10.09 15.04
CA ALA A 58 -10.73 11.09 15.83
C ALA A 58 -10.73 10.77 17.34
N LEU A 59 -10.91 9.50 17.71
CA LEU A 59 -10.82 9.07 19.11
C LEU A 59 -9.40 9.23 19.65
N TYR A 60 -8.38 8.87 18.86
CA TYR A 60 -6.98 9.06 19.24
C TYR A 60 -6.70 10.53 19.55
N GLY A 61 -7.09 11.46 18.66
CA GLY A 61 -6.87 12.88 18.91
C GLY A 61 -7.69 13.47 20.06
N ALA A 62 -8.86 12.90 20.35
CA ALA A 62 -9.63 13.28 21.54
C ALA A 62 -8.95 12.84 22.85
N LEU A 63 -8.23 11.71 22.84
CA LEU A 63 -7.50 11.19 23.99
C LEU A 63 -6.10 11.81 24.14
N ASN A 64 -5.48 12.19 23.02
CA ASN A 64 -4.12 12.73 22.94
C ASN A 64 -4.16 14.19 22.45
N SER A 65 -4.58 15.11 23.32
CA SER A 65 -4.80 16.53 22.95
C SER A 65 -3.54 17.26 22.46
N GLU A 66 -2.35 16.81 22.87
CA GLU A 66 -1.06 17.39 22.47
C GLU A 66 -0.47 16.75 21.19
N ALA A 67 -1.01 15.60 20.76
CA ALA A 67 -0.59 14.87 19.56
C ALA A 67 -1.83 14.24 18.91
N PRO A 68 -2.63 15.02 18.17
CA PRO A 68 -3.91 14.55 17.63
C PRO A 68 -3.77 13.45 16.56
N ILE A 69 -2.56 13.20 16.07
CA ILE A 69 -2.25 12.19 15.05
C ILE A 69 -1.16 11.26 15.62
N PRO A 70 -1.26 9.94 15.40
CA PRO A 70 -0.22 9.00 15.81
C PRO A 70 1.14 9.32 15.17
N ASN A 71 2.18 9.04 15.92
CA ASN A 71 3.55 9.09 15.45
C ASN A 71 3.92 7.80 14.71
N GLY A 72 4.99 7.82 13.90
CA GLY A 72 5.44 6.62 13.20
C GLY A 72 4.47 6.14 12.13
N LEU A 73 3.76 7.06 11.48
CA LEU A 73 2.96 6.77 10.29
C LEU A 73 3.85 6.29 9.14
N GLU A 74 3.32 5.44 8.28
CA GLU A 74 4.09 4.80 7.22
C GLU A 74 4.04 5.62 5.93
N SER A 75 5.19 6.02 5.42
CA SER A 75 5.30 6.70 4.14
C SER A 75 5.06 5.72 3.00
N LEU A 76 4.26 6.14 2.02
CA LEU A 76 4.11 5.41 0.76
C LEU A 76 5.32 5.61 -0.20
N ALA A 77 6.38 6.23 0.31
CA ALA A 77 7.65 6.45 -0.36
C ALA A 77 8.79 5.70 0.35
N CYS A 78 9.88 5.63 -0.38
CA CYS A 78 11.12 5.04 0.02
C CYS A 78 12.17 6.11 0.24
N ALA A 79 13.01 5.93 1.23
CA ALA A 79 14.06 6.88 1.56
C ALA A 79 15.35 6.18 2.00
N PRO A 80 16.51 6.84 1.82
CA PRO A 80 17.78 6.26 2.22
C PRO A 80 17.89 6.28 3.74
N SER A 81 18.07 5.10 4.35
CA SER A 81 18.16 4.95 5.80
C SER A 81 19.35 5.70 6.42
N ALA A 82 20.40 5.95 5.63
CA ALA A 82 21.54 6.79 5.99
C ALA A 82 21.15 8.20 6.46
N ASN A 83 20.01 8.69 6.00
CA ASN A 83 19.51 10.02 6.27
C ASN A 83 18.34 10.03 7.26
N ALA A 84 18.17 8.96 8.07
CA ALA A 84 17.07 8.86 9.03
C ALA A 84 16.97 10.05 10.01
N ALA A 85 18.08 10.72 10.31
CA ALA A 85 18.08 11.92 11.16
C ALA A 85 17.56 13.18 10.44
N ASP A 86 17.71 13.26 9.11
CA ASP A 86 17.27 14.41 8.30
C ASP A 86 17.16 14.03 6.81
N LEU A 87 15.93 13.97 6.30
CA LEU A 87 15.60 13.68 4.90
C LEU A 87 15.45 14.93 4.01
N SER A 88 15.69 16.13 4.54
CA SER A 88 15.47 17.39 3.80
C SER A 88 16.36 17.55 2.55
N GLY A 89 17.57 16.96 2.58
CA GLY A 89 18.52 16.97 1.46
C GLY A 89 18.35 15.85 0.43
N VAL A 90 17.40 14.93 0.64
CA VAL A 90 17.19 13.78 -0.25
C VAL A 90 16.53 14.21 -1.55
N THR A 91 17.07 13.79 -2.69
CA THR A 91 16.47 14.12 -3.99
C THR A 91 15.29 13.19 -4.28
N VAL A 92 14.17 13.74 -4.74
CA VAL A 92 13.00 12.91 -5.11
C VAL A 92 13.10 12.44 -6.56
N ASN A 93 12.97 11.13 -6.75
CA ASN A 93 12.96 10.50 -8.06
C ASN A 93 11.56 9.91 -8.32
N ASN A 94 10.83 10.55 -9.23
CA ASN A 94 9.50 10.09 -9.65
C ASN A 94 9.54 9.04 -10.75
N ALA A 95 10.73 8.69 -11.26
CA ALA A 95 10.86 7.56 -12.13
C ALA A 95 10.57 6.28 -11.35
N ALA A 96 10.17 5.25 -12.10
CA ALA A 96 10.26 3.87 -11.66
C ALA A 96 11.58 3.62 -10.95
N SER A 97 11.55 3.14 -9.71
CA SER A 97 12.64 2.28 -9.25
C SER A 97 12.57 1.08 -10.18
N ALA A 98 13.40 1.07 -11.23
CA ALA A 98 13.16 0.18 -12.35
C ALA A 98 13.40 -1.27 -11.92
N ASN A 99 12.34 -2.07 -11.69
CA ASN A 99 12.28 -3.53 -11.68
C ASN A 99 13.64 -4.24 -11.87
N GLY A 100 14.54 -4.15 -10.88
CA GLY A 100 15.86 -4.77 -10.91
C GLY A 100 16.97 -4.20 -11.81
N THR A 101 16.91 -2.96 -12.32
CA THR A 101 17.97 -2.42 -13.22
C THR A 101 18.68 -1.15 -12.74
N VAL A 102 18.09 -0.39 -11.81
CA VAL A 102 18.74 0.78 -11.22
C VAL A 102 18.90 0.51 -9.74
N ALA A 103 20.14 0.34 -9.29
CA ALA A 103 20.45 0.36 -7.86
C ALA A 103 19.98 1.71 -7.32
N ALA A 104 19.05 1.64 -6.39
CA ALA A 104 18.53 2.80 -5.72
C ALA A 104 19.73 3.53 -5.10
N THR A 105 19.92 4.81 -5.42
CA THR A 105 21.10 5.52 -4.90
C THR A 105 20.80 5.98 -3.48
N SER A 106 21.79 5.89 -2.59
CA SER A 106 21.68 6.27 -1.16
C SER A 106 21.37 7.76 -0.91
N THR A 107 21.09 8.53 -1.96
CA THR A 107 20.78 9.97 -1.92
C THR A 107 19.40 10.31 -2.49
N GLU A 108 18.66 9.31 -2.99
CA GLU A 108 17.37 9.49 -3.65
C GLU A 108 16.22 8.80 -2.92
N ALA A 109 15.04 9.39 -3.01
CA ALA A 109 13.77 8.82 -2.59
C ALA A 109 12.95 8.38 -3.80
N TYR A 110 12.25 7.25 -3.68
CA TYR A 110 11.45 6.66 -4.76
C TYR A 110 10.02 6.35 -4.30
N LYS A 111 9.11 6.12 -5.24
CA LYS A 111 7.80 5.56 -4.93
C LYS A 111 8.00 4.11 -4.46
N LEU A 112 7.25 3.70 -3.43
CA LEU A 112 7.28 2.32 -2.96
C LEU A 112 6.52 1.44 -3.97
N GLY A 113 7.24 0.68 -4.79
CA GLY A 113 6.68 -0.02 -5.95
C GLY A 113 6.13 0.94 -7.02
N GLY A 114 4.93 0.68 -7.52
CA GLY A 114 4.21 1.59 -8.42
C GLY A 114 4.39 1.32 -9.91
N GLU A 115 5.16 0.31 -10.29
CA GLU A 115 5.47 0.00 -11.69
C GLU A 115 4.60 -1.09 -12.30
N SER A 116 3.96 -1.89 -11.45
CA SER A 116 3.20 -3.04 -11.91
C SER A 116 1.96 -3.30 -11.06
N ASN A 117 0.95 -3.91 -11.67
CA ASN A 117 -0.15 -4.55 -10.95
C ASN A 117 0.06 -6.08 -10.84
N LEU A 118 1.25 -6.58 -11.20
CA LEU A 118 1.59 -7.99 -11.09
C LEU A 118 1.86 -8.39 -9.64
N VAL A 119 1.44 -9.60 -9.30
CA VAL A 119 1.68 -10.21 -7.98
C VAL A 119 3.19 -10.38 -7.78
N GLY A 120 3.72 -9.88 -6.67
CA GLY A 120 5.11 -10.09 -6.25
C GLY A 120 6.04 -8.88 -6.31
N GLY A 121 5.62 -7.74 -6.89
CA GLY A 121 6.46 -6.52 -6.97
C GLY A 121 6.70 -5.80 -5.64
N GLY A 122 5.91 -6.10 -4.59
CA GLY A 122 5.93 -5.33 -3.35
C GLY A 122 5.40 -3.90 -3.53
N GLY A 123 4.96 -3.27 -2.44
CA GLY A 123 4.54 -1.86 -2.47
C GLY A 123 3.21 -1.55 -3.17
N LEU A 124 3.11 -0.35 -3.72
CA LEU A 124 1.91 0.18 -4.37
C LEU A 124 1.69 -0.46 -5.74
N GLY A 125 0.43 -0.77 -6.07
CA GLY A 125 0.07 -1.11 -7.45
C GLY A 125 0.10 0.12 -8.37
N LEU A 126 0.41 -0.09 -9.65
CA LEU A 126 0.52 0.98 -10.68
C LEU A 126 -0.65 1.97 -10.66
N LYS A 127 -1.90 1.48 -10.53
CA LYS A 127 -3.09 2.36 -10.52
C LYS A 127 -3.14 3.29 -9.30
N LEU A 128 -2.69 2.80 -8.15
CA LEU A 128 -2.67 3.58 -6.91
C LEU A 128 -1.50 4.55 -6.92
N ALA A 129 -0.30 4.09 -7.31
CA ALA A 129 0.87 4.94 -7.44
C ALA A 129 0.65 6.11 -8.43
N ALA A 130 -0.09 5.89 -9.52
CA ALA A 130 -0.47 6.94 -10.48
C ALA A 130 -1.41 8.02 -9.91
N LYS A 131 -1.96 7.85 -8.69
CA LYS A 131 -2.73 8.87 -8.00
C LYS A 131 -1.87 9.83 -7.17
N PHE A 132 -0.60 9.51 -7.01
CA PHE A 132 0.32 10.25 -6.17
C PHE A 132 1.57 10.68 -6.94
N ASP A 133 2.08 11.84 -6.58
CA ASP A 133 3.35 12.39 -7.02
C ASP A 133 4.30 12.41 -5.82
N LEU A 134 5.52 11.89 -5.98
CA LEU A 134 6.53 11.98 -4.93
C LEU A 134 7.11 13.40 -4.94
N ALA A 135 7.13 14.07 -3.80
CA ALA A 135 7.67 15.42 -3.68
C ALA A 135 8.37 15.62 -2.34
N GLN A 136 9.30 16.57 -2.29
CA GLN A 136 9.74 17.16 -1.03
C GLN A 136 8.62 18.07 -0.53
N VAL A 137 8.06 17.75 0.63
CA VAL A 137 6.91 18.42 1.22
C VAL A 137 7.33 19.12 2.49
N ASP A 138 6.92 20.37 2.68
CA ASP A 138 7.01 21.05 3.97
C ASP A 138 6.07 20.36 4.98
N VAL A 139 6.65 19.85 6.05
CA VAL A 139 5.96 19.03 7.05
C VAL A 139 5.66 19.79 8.35
N SER A 140 5.76 21.12 8.36
CA SER A 140 5.42 21.97 9.51
C SER A 140 4.03 21.66 10.08
N ALA A 141 3.04 21.45 9.22
CA ALA A 141 1.68 21.09 9.65
C ALA A 141 1.60 19.72 10.36
N LEU A 142 2.47 18.77 9.97
CA LEU A 142 2.56 17.46 10.64
C LEU A 142 3.28 17.59 11.99
N SER A 143 4.37 18.36 12.06
CA SER A 143 5.07 18.61 13.31
C SER A 143 4.21 19.39 14.31
N ASP A 144 3.41 20.35 13.83
CA ASP A 144 2.46 21.11 14.65
C ASP A 144 1.31 20.22 15.18
N SER A 145 1.05 19.10 14.50
CA SER A 145 0.08 18.07 14.92
C SER A 145 0.71 17.01 15.83
N GLY A 146 1.95 17.20 16.29
CA GLY A 146 2.65 16.29 17.21
C GLY A 146 3.37 15.12 16.56
N VAL A 147 3.37 15.03 15.22
CA VAL A 147 4.10 13.97 14.50
C VAL A 147 5.59 14.31 14.50
N THR A 148 6.40 13.46 15.14
CA THR A 148 7.86 13.67 15.27
C THR A 148 8.68 12.67 14.46
N THR A 149 8.05 11.59 14.01
CA THR A 149 8.67 10.52 13.22
C THR A 149 7.72 10.00 12.15
N ILE A 150 8.26 9.64 11.00
CA ILE A 150 7.58 8.96 9.90
C ILE A 150 8.41 7.74 9.52
N ARG A 151 7.76 6.60 9.31
CA ARG A 151 8.44 5.36 8.92
C ARG A 151 8.54 5.26 7.41
N TYR A 152 9.70 4.88 6.91
CA TYR A 152 9.98 4.69 5.48
C TYR A 152 10.40 3.27 5.22
N ALA A 153 10.11 2.77 4.02
CA ALA A 153 10.84 1.64 3.48
C ALA A 153 12.21 2.13 2.99
N GLU A 154 13.23 1.30 3.13
CA GLU A 154 14.59 1.58 2.72
C GLU A 154 14.71 1.50 1.19
N THR A 155 15.35 2.50 0.60
CA THR A 155 15.46 2.72 -0.85
C THR A 155 16.02 1.53 -1.63
N ASP A 156 17.04 0.83 -1.15
CA ASP A 156 17.61 -0.36 -1.82
C ASP A 156 16.63 -1.55 -1.84
N ALA A 157 15.66 -1.59 -0.93
CA ALA A 157 14.62 -2.60 -0.90
C ALA A 157 13.37 -2.26 -1.72
N CYS A 158 13.27 -1.04 -2.27
CA CYS A 158 11.97 -0.43 -2.61
C CYS A 158 11.27 -0.84 -3.90
N ASP A 159 11.89 -1.68 -4.70
CA ASP A 159 11.24 -2.50 -5.73
C ASP A 159 11.96 -3.86 -5.79
N GLY A 160 11.41 -4.86 -6.47
CA GLY A 160 11.82 -6.28 -6.48
C GLY A 160 13.27 -6.62 -6.88
N ALA A 161 14.17 -5.64 -6.92
CA ALA A 161 15.61 -5.86 -6.98
C ALA A 161 16.09 -6.51 -5.67
N THR A 162 16.87 -7.57 -5.78
CA THR A 162 17.67 -8.06 -4.66
C THR A 162 18.63 -6.96 -4.28
N ALA A 163 18.59 -6.47 -3.04
CA ALA A 163 19.70 -5.70 -2.49
C ALA A 163 20.95 -6.59 -2.59
N THR A 164 21.80 -6.36 -3.60
CA THR A 164 22.94 -7.23 -3.96
C THR A 164 24.07 -7.14 -2.95
N ASP A 165 24.08 -6.07 -2.16
CA ASP A 165 24.71 -6.03 -0.86
C ASP A 165 23.57 -6.09 0.16
N PRO A 166 23.56 -7.01 1.15
CA PRO A 166 22.66 -6.83 2.28
C PRO A 166 22.94 -5.44 2.81
N VAL A 167 21.97 -4.53 2.66
CA VAL A 167 22.15 -3.16 3.11
C VAL A 167 22.63 -3.29 4.53
N ASP A 168 23.84 -2.79 4.77
CA ASP A 168 24.35 -2.64 6.11
C ASP A 168 23.57 -1.47 6.70
N MET A 169 22.25 -1.67 6.89
CA MET A 169 21.37 -0.80 7.64
C MET A 169 22.01 -0.57 9.03
N ALA A 170 22.85 -1.52 9.46
CA ALA A 170 23.62 -1.43 10.67
C ALA A 170 24.67 -0.31 10.70
N ALA A 171 25.30 0.04 9.58
CA ALA A 171 26.42 0.99 9.60
C ALA A 171 25.99 2.47 9.58
N THR A 172 24.85 2.79 8.95
CA THR A 172 24.54 4.21 8.64
C THR A 172 23.46 4.83 9.54
N ALA A 173 22.73 4.03 10.33
CA ALA A 173 21.71 4.52 11.27
C ALA A 173 21.63 3.72 12.59
N GLY A 174 22.60 2.84 12.88
CA GLY A 174 22.69 2.12 14.15
C GLY A 174 21.80 0.87 14.28
N TYR A 175 21.31 0.32 13.16
CA TYR A 175 20.53 -0.91 13.18
C TYR A 175 21.42 -2.14 13.46
N ALA A 176 20.84 -3.28 13.84
CA ALA A 176 21.63 -4.41 14.34
C ALA A 176 21.91 -5.49 13.27
N ALA A 177 21.53 -5.31 12.00
CA ALA A 177 21.46 -6.42 11.06
C ALA A 177 21.78 -6.07 9.60
N SER A 178 22.54 -6.96 8.95
CA SER A 178 22.58 -7.17 7.50
C SER A 178 21.43 -8.10 7.10
N ILE A 179 20.52 -7.68 6.23
CA ILE A 179 19.43 -8.54 5.71
C ILE A 179 19.53 -8.65 4.18
N GLU A 180 19.54 -9.88 3.67
CA GLU A 180 19.53 -10.19 2.23
C GLU A 180 18.08 -10.34 1.71
N GLY A 181 17.84 -9.97 0.44
CA GLY A 181 16.58 -10.21 -0.28
C GLY A 181 15.68 -8.99 -0.47
N THR A 182 14.68 -9.15 -1.35
CA THR A 182 13.71 -8.13 -1.80
C THR A 182 12.64 -7.80 -0.74
N LEU A 183 11.82 -6.77 -0.96
CA LEU A 183 10.59 -6.54 -0.18
C LEU A 183 9.65 -7.76 -0.15
N GLY A 184 9.63 -8.56 -1.22
CA GLY A 184 8.82 -9.77 -1.32
C GLY A 184 9.28 -10.89 -0.39
N ASP A 185 10.52 -10.83 0.10
CA ASP A 185 11.10 -11.86 0.98
C ASP A 185 10.78 -11.63 2.46
N VAL A 186 10.09 -10.54 2.81
CA VAL A 186 9.70 -10.23 4.20
C VAL A 186 8.74 -11.31 4.71
N ASN A 187 9.11 -11.96 5.82
CA ASN A 187 8.40 -13.14 6.33
C ASN A 187 6.97 -12.87 6.81
N ILE A 188 6.65 -11.63 7.19
CA ILE A 188 5.32 -11.23 7.66
C ILE A 188 4.83 -10.10 6.75
N PRO A 189 3.81 -10.34 5.91
CA PRO A 189 3.16 -9.29 5.15
C PRO A 189 2.72 -8.15 6.07
N ASN A 190 2.85 -6.90 5.62
CA ASN A 190 2.59 -5.65 6.36
C ASN A 190 3.66 -5.21 7.37
N HIS A 191 4.73 -5.98 7.60
CA HIS A 191 5.85 -5.51 8.44
C HIS A 191 6.94 -4.81 7.64
N ILE A 192 6.67 -4.38 6.40
CA ILE A 192 7.71 -3.84 5.50
C ILE A 192 8.35 -2.57 6.04
N PHE A 193 7.61 -1.76 6.79
CA PHE A 193 8.09 -0.52 7.40
C PHE A 193 8.75 -0.74 8.77
N GLU A 194 8.75 -1.96 9.28
CA GLU A 194 9.40 -2.31 10.55
C GLU A 194 10.91 -2.35 10.41
N GLU A 195 11.59 -2.06 11.52
CA GLU A 195 13.04 -2.13 11.58
C GLU A 195 13.55 -3.58 11.44
N PRO A 196 14.60 -3.79 10.64
CA PRO A 196 15.21 -5.09 10.47
C PRO A 196 15.74 -5.64 11.81
N ARG A 197 15.46 -6.93 12.07
CA ARG A 197 15.99 -7.63 13.26
C ARG A 197 17.15 -8.54 12.89
N SER A 198 18.15 -8.62 13.77
CA SER A 198 19.31 -9.47 13.57
C SER A 198 19.02 -10.96 13.81
N GLY A 199 19.62 -11.82 12.98
CA GLY A 199 19.61 -13.28 13.10
C GLY A 199 19.00 -14.02 11.91
N SER A 200 19.39 -15.29 11.76
CA SER A 200 18.87 -16.18 10.70
C SER A 200 17.35 -16.39 10.83
N GLY A 201 16.62 -16.32 9.71
CA GLY A 201 15.15 -16.49 9.68
C GLY A 201 14.36 -15.33 10.31
N ARG A 202 15.01 -14.20 10.60
CA ARG A 202 14.39 -12.99 11.17
C ARG A 202 14.34 -11.86 10.14
N ASN A 203 13.97 -12.20 8.91
CA ASN A 203 13.75 -11.25 7.83
C ASN A 203 12.42 -10.49 8.07
N ARG A 204 12.42 -9.63 9.09
CA ARG A 204 11.31 -8.79 9.55
C ARG A 204 11.55 -7.38 9.03
N GLY A 205 10.74 -6.93 8.08
CA GLY A 205 10.76 -5.56 7.59
C GLY A 205 12.00 -5.11 6.83
N ARG A 206 11.86 -3.93 6.23
CA ARG A 206 12.85 -3.21 5.42
C ARG A 206 12.77 -1.72 5.69
N GLY A 207 12.28 -1.34 6.87
CA GLY A 207 11.95 0.05 7.16
C GLY A 207 12.76 0.64 8.28
N PHE A 208 12.59 1.93 8.45
CA PHE A 208 13.22 2.71 9.50
C PHE A 208 12.34 3.90 9.87
N ALA A 209 12.44 4.36 11.12
CA ALA A 209 11.85 5.63 11.52
C ALA A 209 12.78 6.79 11.13
N ALA A 210 12.26 7.74 10.38
CA ALA A 210 12.92 9.01 10.09
C ALA A 210 12.36 10.09 11.02
N THR A 211 13.25 10.95 11.52
CA THR A 211 12.84 12.14 12.30
C THR A 211 12.21 13.17 11.37
N VAL A 212 11.10 13.78 11.80
CA VAL A 212 10.43 14.85 11.05
C VAL A 212 11.32 16.09 11.06
N GLY A 213 11.82 16.45 9.87
CA GLY A 213 12.63 17.65 9.62
C GLY A 213 11.77 18.83 9.11
N SER A 214 12.37 19.74 8.33
CA SER A 214 11.64 20.84 7.69
C SER A 214 10.88 20.39 6.43
N THR A 215 11.50 19.53 5.64
CA THR A 215 10.89 18.92 4.46
C THR A 215 11.16 17.43 4.45
N MET A 216 10.23 16.66 3.90
CA MET A 216 10.38 15.21 3.76
C MET A 216 9.86 14.72 2.42
N PRO A 217 10.46 13.65 1.86
CA PRO A 217 9.94 13.01 0.67
C PRO A 217 8.62 12.29 1.02
N LEU A 218 7.50 12.76 0.48
CA LEU A 218 6.18 12.20 0.75
C LEU A 218 5.37 12.04 -0.54
N MET A 219 4.48 11.06 -0.53
CA MET A 219 3.53 10.83 -1.62
C MET A 219 2.39 11.84 -1.53
N VAL A 220 2.37 12.81 -2.43
CA VAL A 220 1.36 13.87 -2.52
C VAL A 220 0.26 13.43 -3.46
N TRP A 221 -0.98 13.47 -3.01
CA TRP A 221 -2.15 13.22 -3.85
C TRP A 221 -2.18 14.19 -5.04
N ASN A 222 -2.36 13.64 -6.24
CA ASN A 222 -2.41 14.46 -7.44
C ASN A 222 -3.69 15.31 -7.44
N ARG A 223 -3.52 16.62 -7.21
CA ARG A 223 -4.61 17.60 -7.11
C ARG A 223 -5.49 17.71 -8.37
N GLY A 224 -4.97 17.31 -9.53
CA GLY A 224 -5.61 17.48 -10.83
C GLY A 224 -5.78 18.96 -11.23
N THR A 225 -6.40 19.18 -12.39
CA THR A 225 -6.65 20.55 -12.89
C THR A 225 -7.57 21.31 -11.95
N GLY A 226 -7.12 22.47 -11.46
CA GLY A 226 -7.90 23.33 -10.57
C GLY A 226 -8.23 22.73 -9.20
N GLY A 227 -7.49 21.71 -8.74
CA GLY A 227 -7.71 21.08 -7.43
C GLY A 227 -8.92 20.12 -7.39
N TYR A 228 -9.47 19.76 -8.55
CA TYR A 228 -10.65 18.89 -8.66
C TYR A 228 -10.54 17.58 -7.88
N ASN A 229 -9.36 16.96 -7.86
CA ASN A 229 -9.16 15.70 -7.14
C ASN A 229 -9.08 15.90 -5.62
N ASN A 230 -8.64 17.06 -5.14
CA ASN A 230 -8.65 17.37 -3.70
C ASN A 230 -10.09 17.55 -3.21
N VAL A 231 -10.89 18.30 -3.96
CA VAL A 231 -12.30 18.56 -3.61
C VAL A 231 -13.10 17.26 -3.52
N LYS A 232 -12.79 16.28 -4.37
CA LYS A 232 -13.41 14.94 -4.32
C LYS A 232 -13.20 14.19 -3.02
N VAL A 233 -12.05 14.38 -2.38
CA VAL A 233 -11.70 13.70 -1.13
C VAL A 233 -11.94 14.60 0.09
N GLY A 234 -12.63 15.73 -0.09
CA GLY A 234 -13.02 16.64 0.99
C GLY A 234 -11.98 17.69 1.36
N GLY A 235 -10.88 17.81 0.62
CA GLY A 235 -9.90 18.89 0.79
C GLY A 235 -10.25 20.14 -0.01
N GLN A 236 -9.56 21.25 0.27
CA GLN A 236 -9.61 22.46 -0.55
C GLN A 236 -8.79 22.29 -1.83
N ALA A 237 -9.12 23.08 -2.86
CA ALA A 237 -8.46 22.99 -4.17
C ALA A 237 -6.94 23.25 -4.13
N THR A 238 -6.48 24.00 -3.12
CA THR A 238 -5.07 24.38 -2.94
C THR A 238 -4.32 23.51 -1.93
N ASP A 239 -5.01 22.60 -1.23
CA ASP A 239 -4.40 21.80 -0.16
C ASP A 239 -3.33 20.86 -0.71
N VAL A 240 -2.30 20.61 0.10
CA VAL A 240 -1.34 19.54 -0.14
C VAL A 240 -1.78 18.35 0.70
N LEU A 241 -2.34 17.33 0.04
CA LEU A 241 -2.78 16.11 0.72
C LEU A 241 -1.68 15.05 0.59
N VAL A 242 -1.20 14.53 1.72
CA VAL A 242 -0.18 13.48 1.76
C VAL A 242 -0.81 12.14 2.10
N GLY A 243 -0.36 11.08 1.43
CA GLY A 243 -0.77 9.70 1.71
C GLY A 243 0.16 9.05 2.72
N LEU A 244 -0.39 8.65 3.87
CA LEU A 244 0.31 7.93 4.92
C LEU A 244 -0.47 6.66 5.32
N GLY A 245 0.25 5.59 5.61
CA GLY A 245 -0.26 4.35 6.17
C GLY A 245 -0.26 4.36 7.70
N ILE A 246 -1.06 3.47 8.28
CA ILE A 246 -1.10 3.19 9.71
C ILE A 246 -0.62 1.76 9.89
N GLY A 247 0.50 1.61 10.60
CA GLY A 247 1.16 0.33 10.88
C GLY A 247 1.03 -0.10 12.33
N ASP A 248 1.60 -1.26 12.65
CA ASP A 248 1.67 -1.80 14.03
C ASP A 248 2.54 -0.91 14.93
N ALA A 249 3.59 -0.29 14.36
CA ALA A 249 4.46 0.66 15.06
C ALA A 249 3.94 2.10 15.11
N SER A 250 2.73 2.40 14.60
CA SER A 250 2.14 3.73 14.71
C SER A 250 1.54 3.95 16.11
N THR A 251 2.03 4.96 16.84
CA THR A 251 1.75 5.15 18.28
C THR A 251 1.33 6.55 18.64
#